data_AF-A0A9W9IN51-F1
#
_entry.id   AF-A0A9W9IN51-F1
#
_cell.length_a   1.000
_cell.length_b   1.000
_cell.length_c   1.000
_cell.angle_alpha   90.00
_cell.angle_beta   90.00
_cell.angle_gamma   90.00
#
_symmetry.space_group_name_H-M   'P 1'
#
loop_
_entity.id
_entity.type
_entity.pdbx_description
1 polymer ?
#
loop_
_entity_poly.entity_id
_entity_poly.type
_entity_poly.pdbx_seq_one_letter_code
_entity_poly.pdbx_strand_id
1 'polypeptide(L)'
;MPCSAIATEAHRILTDHLQANASLQLSSSVTDWLAAVTFAPDTVPPSVPTPAKLSESSAALWALLRGFSAVIAEQRYGLPPQDVTVDVHGATLFPLSALIARIDGKEIWAADVKCRVRHLNHGYIQEKYRSMASNM
;
A
#
# COMPACT_ATOMS: atom_id res chain seq x y z
N MET A 1 20.69 -13.22 -2.33
CA MET A 1 20.25 -12.24 -1.30
C MET A 1 19.32 -12.98 -0.34
N PRO A 2 19.54 -12.91 0.99
CA PRO A 2 18.55 -13.45 1.92
C PRO A 2 17.22 -12.71 1.68
N CYS A 3 16.12 -13.46 1.55
CA CYS A 3 14.78 -12.88 1.42
C CYS A 3 14.44 -12.22 2.75
N SER A 4 14.48 -10.89 2.82
CA SER A 4 14.01 -10.13 3.97
C SER A 4 12.51 -10.38 4.17
N ALA A 5 12.05 -10.48 5.41
CA ALA A 5 10.63 -10.55 5.72
C ALA A 5 9.90 -9.29 5.24
N ILE A 6 8.61 -9.42 4.94
CA ILE A 6 7.80 -8.32 4.40
C ILE A 6 7.80 -7.13 5.37
N ALA A 7 7.70 -7.37 6.67
CA ALA A 7 7.73 -6.34 7.70
C ALA A 7 9.06 -5.55 7.73
N THR A 8 10.19 -6.26 7.66
CA THR A 8 11.53 -5.62 7.65
C THR A 8 11.68 -4.71 6.44
N GLU A 9 11.27 -5.18 5.27
CA GLU A 9 11.39 -4.42 4.05
C GLU A 9 10.36 -3.28 3.97
N ALA A 10 9.15 -3.47 4.50
CA ALA A 10 8.16 -2.41 4.62
C ALA A 10 8.67 -1.27 5.52
N HIS A 11 9.29 -1.60 6.66
CA HIS A 11 9.90 -0.60 7.52
C HIS A 11 11.04 0.14 6.81
N ARG A 12 11.88 -0.58 6.03
CA ARG A 12 12.93 0.04 5.23
C ARG A 12 12.36 1.02 4.20
N ILE A 13 11.30 0.64 3.48
CA ILE A 13 10.63 1.52 2.51
C ILE A 13 10.03 2.75 3.21
N LEU A 14 9.40 2.56 4.37
CA LEU A 14 8.83 3.66 5.14
C LEU A 14 9.90 4.69 5.54
N THR A 15 11.04 4.24 6.05
CA THR A 15 12.11 5.14 6.51
C THR A 15 12.91 5.72 5.33
N ASP A 16 13.43 4.87 4.45
CA ASP A 16 14.40 5.27 3.41
C ASP A 16 13.75 5.99 2.23
N HIS A 17 12.47 5.73 1.96
CA HIS A 17 11.80 6.24 0.76
C HIS A 17 10.62 7.16 1.08
N LEU A 18 9.80 6.87 2.10
CA LEU A 18 8.64 7.72 2.42
C LEU A 18 9.05 8.88 3.33
N GLN A 19 9.66 8.61 4.49
CA GLN A 19 10.07 9.65 5.43
C GLN A 19 11.19 10.54 4.88
N ALA A 20 12.14 9.97 4.14
CA ALA A 20 13.24 10.73 3.54
C ALA A 20 12.81 11.60 2.33
N ASN A 21 11.60 11.41 1.78
CA ASN A 21 11.16 12.13 0.60
C ASN A 21 10.58 13.50 0.95
N ALA A 22 11.41 14.53 0.81
CA ALA A 22 11.03 15.93 1.03
C ALA A 22 9.83 16.41 0.17
N SER A 23 9.58 15.77 -0.98
CA SER A 23 8.46 16.14 -1.87
C SER A 23 7.10 15.81 -1.26
N LEU A 24 7.04 14.88 -0.29
CA LEU A 24 5.81 14.52 0.41
C LEU A 24 5.42 15.55 1.49
N GLN A 25 6.32 16.48 1.84
CA GLN A 25 6.07 17.57 2.81
C GLN A 25 5.43 17.07 4.11
N LEU A 26 5.93 15.95 4.64
CA LEU A 26 5.42 15.35 5.87
C LEU A 26 5.66 16.31 7.05
N SER A 27 4.60 16.60 7.81
CA SER A 27 4.73 17.37 9.06
C SER A 27 5.46 16.55 10.11
N SER A 28 6.21 17.21 11.00
CA SER A 28 6.93 16.54 12.10
C SER A 28 6.03 15.63 12.94
N SER A 29 4.79 16.07 13.22
CA SER A 29 3.81 15.27 13.97
C SER A 29 3.51 13.92 13.32
N VAL A 30 3.48 13.86 11.98
CA VAL A 30 3.27 12.59 11.27
C VAL A 30 4.52 11.72 11.40
N THR A 31 5.70 12.29 11.23
CA THR A 31 6.98 11.56 11.37
C THR A 31 7.14 10.93 12.74
N ASP A 32 6.77 11.63 13.81
CA ASP A 32 6.80 11.12 15.19
C ASP A 32 5.88 9.90 15.34
N TRP A 33 4.70 9.96 14.75
CA TRP A 33 3.76 8.84 14.69
C TRP A 33 4.31 7.65 13.91
N LEU A 34 5.00 7.91 12.79
CA LEU A 34 5.59 6.86 11.96
C LEU A 34 6.71 6.09 12.66
N ALA A 35 7.41 6.71 13.62
CA ALA A 35 8.43 6.05 14.42
C ALA A 35 7.86 4.99 15.39
N ALA A 36 6.59 5.10 15.76
CA ALA A 36 5.91 4.17 16.65
C ALA A 36 5.17 3.03 15.90
N VAL A 37 5.20 3.02 14.58
CA VAL A 37 4.48 2.02 13.77
C VAL A 37 5.14 0.65 13.91
N THR A 38 4.31 -0.36 14.12
CA THR A 38 4.73 -1.76 14.09
C THR A 38 4.08 -2.50 12.92
N PHE A 39 4.81 -3.46 12.35
CA PHE A 39 4.32 -4.34 11.31
C PHE A 39 4.17 -5.75 11.89
N ALA A 40 2.98 -6.34 11.76
CA ALA A 40 2.70 -7.67 12.26
C ALA A 40 2.00 -8.51 11.17
N PRO A 41 2.32 -9.81 11.02
CA PRO A 41 3.43 -10.51 11.66
C PRO A 41 4.79 -10.09 11.07
N ASP A 42 5.84 -10.11 11.88
CA ASP A 42 7.18 -9.59 11.56
C ASP A 42 8.05 -10.56 10.72
N THR A 43 7.71 -11.84 10.73
CA THR A 43 8.50 -12.94 10.13
C THR A 43 7.95 -13.45 8.80
N VAL A 44 6.91 -12.82 8.25
CA VAL A 44 6.26 -13.29 7.02
C VAL A 44 7.22 -13.17 5.83
N PRO A 45 7.55 -14.27 5.14
CA PRO A 45 8.37 -14.21 3.93
C PRO A 45 7.56 -13.62 2.76
N PRO A 46 8.23 -13.05 1.74
CA PRO A 46 7.57 -12.61 0.52
C PRO A 46 6.73 -13.74 -0.11
N SER A 47 5.42 -13.50 -0.26
CA SER A 47 4.45 -14.51 -0.70
C SER A 47 3.99 -14.32 -2.14
N VAL A 48 4.14 -13.11 -2.69
CA VAL A 48 3.66 -12.77 -4.05
C VAL A 48 4.86 -12.70 -4.99
N PRO A 49 4.91 -13.51 -6.08
CA PRO A 49 5.98 -13.48 -7.07
C PRO A 49 5.82 -12.27 -8.01
N THR A 50 5.82 -11.07 -7.45
CA THR A 50 5.73 -9.81 -8.18
C THR A 50 7.08 -9.12 -8.22
N PRO A 51 7.48 -8.54 -9.36
CA PRO A 51 8.79 -7.87 -9.51
C PRO A 51 8.95 -6.59 -8.67
N ALA A 52 7.92 -6.14 -7.95
CA ALA A 52 7.84 -4.78 -7.40
C ALA A 52 7.67 -4.69 -5.87
N LYS A 53 7.99 -5.74 -5.08
CA LYS A 53 7.82 -5.72 -3.60
C LYS A 53 6.44 -5.16 -3.20
N LEU A 54 5.39 -5.71 -3.81
CA LEU A 54 4.03 -5.20 -3.74
C LEU A 54 3.52 -5.17 -2.29
N SER A 55 3.74 -6.27 -1.56
CA SER A 55 3.29 -6.46 -0.19
C SER A 55 3.98 -5.48 0.77
N GLU A 56 5.30 -5.33 0.61
CA GLU A 56 6.16 -4.47 1.40
C GLU A 56 5.80 -3.00 1.19
N SER A 57 5.65 -2.59 -0.07
CA SER A 57 5.28 -1.22 -0.45
C SER A 57 3.88 -0.87 0.03
N SER A 58 2.92 -1.81 -0.12
CA SER A 58 1.56 -1.63 0.37
C SER A 58 1.52 -1.48 1.89
N ALA A 59 2.24 -2.33 2.63
CA ALA A 59 2.35 -2.23 4.08
C ALA A 59 2.94 -0.87 4.51
N ALA A 60 4.02 -0.41 3.86
CA ALA A 60 4.61 0.90 4.14
C ALA A 60 3.65 2.06 3.85
N LEU A 61 2.85 1.99 2.78
CA LEU A 61 1.81 2.97 2.45
C LEU A 61 0.69 2.99 3.50
N TRP A 62 0.26 1.82 3.98
CA TRP A 62 -0.72 1.72 5.06
C TRP A 62 -0.20 2.30 6.38
N ALA A 63 1.09 2.11 6.69
CA ALA A 63 1.74 2.76 7.83
C ALA A 63 1.68 4.29 7.70
N LEU A 64 2.04 4.82 6.52
CA LEU A 64 1.97 6.26 6.24
C LEU A 64 0.55 6.81 6.43
N LEU A 65 -0.45 6.14 5.86
CA LEU A 65 -1.85 6.51 6.00
C LEU A 65 -2.30 6.51 7.46
N ARG A 66 -1.86 5.53 8.25
CA ARG A 66 -2.18 5.48 9.67
C ARG A 66 -1.55 6.64 10.45
N GLY A 67 -0.31 7.02 10.14
CA GLY A 67 0.33 8.20 10.74
C GLY A 67 -0.48 9.47 10.52
N PHE A 68 -0.94 9.72 9.29
CA PHE A 68 -1.86 10.83 9.02
C PHE A 68 -3.18 10.72 9.77
N SER A 69 -3.77 9.52 9.81
CA SER A 69 -5.04 9.30 10.51
C SER A 69 -4.93 9.55 12.01
N ALA A 70 -3.80 9.18 12.64
CA ALA A 70 -3.55 9.38 14.06
C ALA A 70 -3.41 10.87 14.38
N VAL A 71 -2.66 11.62 13.58
CA VAL A 71 -2.54 13.09 13.74
C VAL A 71 -3.90 13.77 13.58
N ILE A 72 -4.71 13.37 12.59
CA ILE A 72 -6.06 13.93 12.41
C ILE A 72 -6.97 13.56 13.59
N ALA A 73 -6.89 12.31 14.08
CA ALA A 73 -7.65 11.85 15.23
C ALA A 73 -7.35 12.68 16.49
N GLU A 74 -6.07 12.94 16.74
CA GLU A 74 -5.61 13.74 17.87
C GLU A 74 -6.01 15.22 17.70
N GLN A 75 -5.63 15.85 16.59
CA GLN A 75 -5.81 17.29 16.39
C GLN A 75 -7.28 17.70 16.24
N ARG A 76 -8.09 16.87 15.56
CA ARG A 76 -9.48 17.21 15.26
C ARG A 76 -10.45 16.73 16.31
N TYR A 77 -10.17 15.60 16.96
CA TYR A 77 -11.12 14.94 17.85
C TYR A 77 -10.59 14.76 19.28
N GLY A 78 -9.36 15.17 19.58
CA GLY A 78 -8.78 15.07 20.92
C GLY A 78 -8.63 13.63 21.40
N LEU A 79 -8.51 12.68 20.47
CA LEU A 79 -8.38 11.26 20.80
C LEU A 79 -6.98 10.95 21.34
N PRO A 80 -6.86 10.01 22.29
CA PRO A 80 -5.56 9.60 22.80
C PRO A 80 -4.73 8.92 21.70
N PRO A 81 -3.40 8.81 21.92
CA PRO A 81 -2.52 8.09 21.02
C PRO A 81 -3.05 6.68 20.70
N GLN A 82 -3.23 6.39 19.41
CA GLN A 82 -3.68 5.07 18.93
C GLN A 82 -2.49 4.16 18.67
N ASP A 83 -2.61 2.87 19.00
CA ASP A 83 -1.61 1.89 18.59
C ASP A 83 -1.65 1.69 17.06
N VAL A 84 -0.51 1.86 16.41
CA VAL A 84 -0.38 1.79 14.95
C VAL A 84 0.31 0.49 14.56
N THR A 85 -0.45 -0.60 14.67
CA THR A 85 -0.06 -1.90 14.14
C THR A 85 -0.64 -2.11 12.73
N VAL A 86 0.22 -2.37 11.75
CA VAL A 86 -0.16 -2.69 10.36
C VAL A 86 -0.12 -4.21 10.17
N ASP A 87 -1.28 -4.80 9.86
CA ASP A 87 -1.36 -6.20 9.44
C ASP A 87 -0.82 -6.38 8.02
N VAL A 88 0.27 -7.14 7.91
CA VAL A 88 0.96 -7.42 6.65
C VAL A 88 0.08 -8.23 5.69
N HIS A 89 -0.77 -9.12 6.20
CA HIS A 89 -1.66 -9.92 5.35
C HIS A 89 -2.77 -9.06 4.73
N GLY A 90 -3.46 -8.26 5.56
CA GLY A 90 -4.44 -7.29 5.09
C GLY A 90 -3.84 -6.28 4.11
N ALA A 91 -2.65 -5.75 4.42
CA ALA A 91 -1.96 -4.84 3.52
C ALA A 91 -1.60 -5.48 2.17
N THR A 92 -1.25 -6.77 2.16
CA THR A 92 -0.97 -7.53 0.92
C THR A 92 -2.25 -7.78 0.11
N LEU A 93 -3.37 -8.07 0.77
CA LEU A 93 -4.64 -8.32 0.10
C LEU A 93 -5.25 -7.05 -0.51
N PHE A 94 -4.96 -5.88 0.05
CA PHE A 94 -5.50 -4.62 -0.46
C PHE A 94 -5.23 -4.38 -1.96
N PRO A 95 -3.99 -4.40 -2.48
CA PRO A 95 -3.75 -4.25 -3.92
C PRO A 95 -4.31 -5.41 -4.75
N LEU A 96 -4.38 -6.62 -4.19
CA LEU A 96 -4.97 -7.79 -4.85
C LEU A 96 -6.51 -7.76 -4.85
N SER A 97 -7.13 -6.92 -4.01
CA SER A 97 -8.59 -6.80 -3.92
C SER A 97 -9.23 -6.43 -5.26
N ALA A 98 -8.52 -5.64 -6.07
CA ALA A 98 -8.97 -5.29 -7.42
C ALA A 98 -9.10 -6.52 -8.34
N LEU A 99 -8.28 -7.56 -8.13
CA LEU A 99 -8.32 -8.79 -8.93
C LEU A 99 -9.49 -9.70 -8.55
N ILE A 100 -9.95 -9.65 -7.29
CA ILE A 100 -11.06 -10.46 -6.79
C ILE A 100 -12.39 -9.72 -6.77
N ALA A 101 -12.39 -8.41 -7.04
CA ALA A 101 -13.59 -7.59 -7.09
C ALA A 101 -14.59 -8.11 -8.14
N ARG A 102 -15.87 -8.09 -7.78
CA ARG A 102 -16.98 -8.45 -8.66
C ARG A 102 -17.94 -7.29 -8.83
N ILE A 103 -18.35 -7.02 -10.07
CA ILE A 103 -19.35 -6.03 -10.44
C ILE A 103 -20.58 -6.78 -10.92
N ASP A 104 -21.72 -6.63 -10.23
CA ASP A 104 -22.96 -7.37 -10.53
C ASP A 104 -22.75 -8.90 -10.60
N GLY A 105 -21.91 -9.43 -9.70
CA GLY A 105 -21.53 -10.85 -9.65
C GLY A 105 -20.53 -11.30 -10.72
N LYS A 106 -20.12 -10.41 -11.63
CA LYS A 106 -19.17 -10.68 -12.72
C LYS A 106 -17.77 -10.23 -12.36
N GLU A 107 -16.78 -10.97 -12.83
CA GLU A 107 -15.37 -10.60 -12.67
C GLU A 107 -15.03 -9.35 -13.48
N ILE A 108 -13.97 -8.64 -13.08
CA ILE A 108 -13.47 -7.44 -13.77
C ILE A 108 -13.09 -7.70 -15.24
N TRP A 109 -12.88 -8.97 -15.61
CA TRP A 109 -12.48 -9.38 -16.96
C TRP A 109 -13.65 -9.69 -17.89
N ALA A 110 -14.89 -9.69 -17.39
CA ALA A 110 -16.09 -9.90 -18.19
C ALA A 110 -16.24 -8.80 -19.26
N ALA A 111 -16.73 -9.17 -20.45
CA ALA A 111 -16.73 -8.27 -21.61
C ALA A 111 -17.60 -7.02 -21.40
N ASP A 112 -18.73 -7.16 -20.73
CA ASP A 112 -19.65 -6.08 -20.38
C ASP A 112 -19.05 -5.13 -19.35
N VAL A 113 -18.37 -5.67 -18.32
CA VAL A 113 -17.65 -4.89 -17.32
C VAL A 113 -16.48 -4.13 -17.95
N LYS A 114 -15.68 -4.81 -18.78
CA LYS A 114 -14.57 -4.19 -19.54
C LYS A 114 -15.03 -3.01 -20.40
N CYS A 115 -16.17 -3.15 -21.07
CA CYS A 115 -16.73 -2.07 -21.88
C CYS A 115 -17.09 -0.87 -21.00
N ARG A 116 -17.75 -1.11 -19.86
CA ARG A 116 -18.11 -0.07 -18.89
C ARG A 116 -16.90 0.67 -18.35
N VAL A 117 -15.82 -0.03 -17.98
CA VAL A 117 -14.63 0.58 -17.37
C VAL A 117 -13.60 1.09 -18.38
N ARG A 118 -13.83 0.90 -19.68
CA ARG A 118 -12.90 1.30 -20.75
C ARG A 118 -12.55 2.79 -20.68
N HIS A 119 -13.50 3.64 -20.32
CA HIS A 119 -13.29 5.08 -20.19
C HIS A 119 -12.36 5.44 -19.02
N LEU A 120 -12.25 4.60 -18.00
CA LEU A 120 -11.35 4.79 -16.85
C LEU A 120 -9.90 4.42 -17.20
N ASN A 121 -9.67 3.70 -18.30
CA ASN A 121 -8.34 3.29 -18.75
C ASN A 121 -7.62 4.42 -19.52
N HIS A 122 -7.42 5.57 -18.88
CA HIS A 122 -6.71 6.71 -19.48
C HIS A 122 -5.23 6.42 -19.74
N GLY A 123 -4.64 5.46 -19.01
CA GLY A 123 -3.24 5.05 -19.17
C GLY A 123 -2.98 4.00 -20.26
N TYR A 124 -4.02 3.53 -20.95
CA TYR A 124 -3.92 2.44 -21.94
C TYR A 124 -3.22 1.18 -21.40
N ILE A 125 -3.49 0.81 -20.15
CA ILE A 125 -2.88 -0.33 -19.45
C ILE A 125 -3.15 -1.69 -20.15
N GLN A 126 -4.16 -1.75 -21.01
CA GLN A 126 -4.46 -2.93 -21.83
C GLN A 126 -3.43 -3.19 -22.94
N GLU A 127 -2.61 -2.19 -23.30
CA GLU A 127 -1.52 -2.36 -24.24
C GLU A 127 -0.37 -3.09 -23.56
N LYS A 128 -0.05 -4.30 -24.03
CA LYS A 128 0.94 -5.20 -23.40
C LYS A 128 2.31 -4.52 -23.19
N TYR A 129 2.75 -3.68 -24.12
CA TYR A 129 4.03 -2.99 -23.98
C TYR A 129 3.99 -1.87 -22.93
N ARG A 130 2.85 -1.16 -22.77
CA ARG A 130 2.66 -0.15 -21.73
C ARG A 130 2.47 -0.77 -20.36
N SER A 131 1.75 -1.89 -20.27
CA SER A 131 1.60 -2.60 -18.98
C SER A 131 2.95 -3.09 -18.44
N MET A 132 3.92 -3.34 -19.31
CA MET A 132 5.30 -3.66 -18.91
C MET A 132 6.13 -2.41 -18.59
N ALA A 133 5.90 -1.29 -19.29
CA ALA A 133 6.65 -0.05 -19.11
C ALA A 133 6.16 0.83 -17.95
N SER A 134 4.87 0.78 -17.58
CA SER A 134 4.32 1.45 -16.39
C SER A 134 4.64 0.70 -15.09
N ASN A 135 5.50 -0.31 -15.16
CA ASN A 135 5.88 -1.21 -14.07
C ASN A 135 7.40 -1.45 -14.04
N MET A 136 8.17 -0.42 -14.44
CA MET A 136 9.62 -0.29 -14.18
C MET A 136 9.87 0.92 -13.29
#